data_AF-A0A7Y9E0R0-F1
#
_entry.id   AF-A0A7Y9E0R0-F1
#
_cell.length_a   1.000
_cell.length_b   1.000
_cell.length_c   1.000
_cell.angle_alpha   90.00
_cell.angle_beta   90.00
_cell.angle_gamma   90.00
#
_symmetry.space_group_name_H-M   'P 1'
#
loop_
_entity.id
_entity.type
_entity.pdbx_description
1 polymer ?
#
loop_
_entity_poly.entity_id
_entity_poly.type
_entity_poly.pdbx_seq_one_letter_code
_entity_poly.pdbx_strand_id
1 'polypeptide(L)' 'MTISALWLLIPAALLVVVGVWGWRNADALALSMPLDERTQEKRRGVYKRGSVACLVVAVAFVGLIIASYL' A
#
# COMPACT_ATOMS: atom_id res chain seq x y z
N MET A 1 10.30 23.89 11.96
CA MET A 1 10.00 22.44 11.89
C MET A 1 9.19 22.06 10.63
N THR A 2 9.14 22.90 9.59
CA THR A 2 8.31 22.67 8.38
C THR A 2 9.00 21.84 7.30
N ILE A 3 10.33 21.86 7.24
CA ILE A 3 11.12 21.12 6.24
C ILE A 3 10.88 19.60 6.39
N SER A 4 10.80 19.10 7.62
CA SER A 4 10.63 17.67 7.94
C SER A 4 9.31 17.07 7.45
N ALA A 5 8.22 17.85 7.43
CA ALA A 5 6.90 17.38 7.02
C ALA A 5 6.80 17.18 5.49
N LEU A 6 7.51 18.00 4.71
CA LEU A 6 7.58 17.84 3.25
C LEU A 6 8.26 16.52 2.85
N TRP A 7 9.28 16.10 3.62
CA TRP A 7 9.97 14.83 3.43
C TRP A 7 9.09 13.61 3.74
N LEU A 8 8.05 13.76 4.56
CA LEU A 8 7.10 12.69 4.88
C LEU A 8 6.00 12.52 3.81
N LEU A 9 5.76 13.54 2.99
CA LEU A 9 4.79 13.47 1.89
C LEU A 9 5.24 12.55 0.75
N ILE A 10 6.54 12.50 0.47
CA ILE A 10 7.12 11.65 -0.58
C ILE A 10 6.86 10.15 -0.31
N PRO A 11 7.22 9.58 0.86
CA PRO A 11 6.93 8.18 1.17
C PRO A 11 5.43 7.92 1.32
N ALA A 12 4.64 8.89 1.82
CA ALA A 12 3.19 8.74 1.89
C ALA A 12 2.57 8.61 0.49
N ALA A 13 2.97 9.46 -0.46
CA ALA A 13 2.51 9.39 -1.85
C ALA A 13 2.94 8.08 -2.52
N LEU A 14 4.18 7.64 -2.29
CA LEU A 14 4.66 6.35 -2.79
C LEU A 14 3.85 5.17 -2.22
N LEU A 15 3.54 5.19 -0.92
CA LEU A 15 2.73 4.15 -0.28
C LEU A 15 1.29 4.13 -0.81
N VAL A 16 0.69 5.28 -1.11
CA VAL A 16 -0.64 5.35 -1.76
C VAL A 16 -0.56 4.76 -3.16
N VAL A 17 0.41 5.18 -3.98
CA VAL A 17 0.56 4.67 -5.36
C VAL A 17 0.79 3.16 -5.35
N VAL A 18 1.70 2.66 -4.50
CA VAL A 18 1.99 1.23 -4.37
C VAL A 18 0.79 0.46 -3.82
N GLY A 19 0.08 1.00 -2.82
CA GLY A 19 -1.13 0.38 -2.26
C GLY A 19 -2.27 0.25 -3.28
N VAL A 20 -2.53 1.32 -4.05
CA VAL A 20 -3.56 1.31 -5.11
C VAL A 20 -3.16 0.41 -6.27
N TRP A 21 -1.90 0.48 -6.71
CA TRP A 21 -1.37 -0.35 -7.79
C TRP A 21 -1.36 -1.83 -7.41
N GLY A 22 -0.91 -2.16 -6.19
CA GLY A 22 -0.92 -3.51 -5.64
C GLY A 22 -2.34 -4.08 -5.51
N TRP A 23 -3.32 -3.27 -5.11
CA TRP A 23 -4.71 -3.71 -5.07
C TRP A 23 -5.23 -4.00 -6.48
N ARG A 24 -5.08 -3.07 -7.41
CA ARG A 24 -5.59 -3.22 -8.80
C ARG A 24 -4.94 -4.38 -9.54
N ASN A 25 -3.66 -4.64 -9.29
CA ASN A 25 -2.90 -5.69 -9.96
C ASN A 25 -2.75 -6.96 -9.12
N ALA A 26 -3.38 -7.07 -7.95
CA ALA A 26 -3.32 -8.27 -7.10
C ALA A 26 -3.73 -9.53 -7.86
N ASP A 27 -4.68 -9.41 -8.78
CA ASP A 27 -5.14 -10.47 -9.67
C ASP A 27 -4.07 -10.88 -10.70
N ALA A 28 -3.43 -9.91 -11.36
CA ALA A 28 -2.34 -10.16 -12.31
C ALA A 28 -1.06 -10.70 -11.62
N LEU A 29 -0.75 -10.20 -10.42
CA LEU A 29 0.36 -10.65 -9.58
C LEU A 29 0.15 -12.10 -9.11
N ALA A 30 -1.08 -12.49 -8.80
CA ALA A 30 -1.41 -13.86 -8.42
C ALA A 30 -1.35 -14.84 -9.61
N LEU A 31 -1.69 -14.39 -10.82
CA LEU A 31 -1.64 -15.21 -12.05
C LEU A 31 -0.24 -15.34 -12.67
N SER A 32 0.72 -14.51 -12.26
CA SER A 32 2.07 -14.51 -12.85
C SER A 32 2.87 -15.80 -12.63
N MET A 33 2.37 -16.72 -11.81
CA MET A 33 3.01 -18.01 -11.53
C MET A 33 1.99 -19.15 -11.71
N PRO A 34 2.30 -20.20 -12.50
CA PRO A 34 1.42 -21.34 -12.69
C PRO A 34 1.43 -22.20 -11.41
N LEU A 35 0.51 -21.89 -10.49
CA LEU A 35 0.27 -22.67 -9.29
C LEU A 35 -1.17 -23.20 -9.31
N ASP A 36 -1.37 -24.29 -8.58
CA ASP A 36 -2.68 -24.88 -8.28
C ASP A 36 -3.70 -23.81 -7.82
N GLU A 37 -4.97 -23.94 -8.26
CA GLU A 37 -6.01 -22.92 -8.08
C GLU A 37 -6.21 -22.52 -6.61
N ARG A 38 -6.12 -23.48 -5.68
CA ARG A 38 -6.19 -23.21 -4.23
C ARG A 38 -5.06 -22.32 -3.72
N THR A 39 -3.88 -22.42 -4.34
CA THR A 39 -2.72 -21.63 -3.94
C THR A 39 -2.78 -20.21 -4.55
N GLN A 40 -3.37 -20.07 -5.73
CA GLN A 40 -3.65 -18.76 -6.33
C GLN A 40 -4.66 -17.95 -5.50
N GLU A 41 -5.74 -18.56 -5.02
CA GLU A 41 -6.72 -17.87 -4.17
C GLU A 41 -6.11 -17.38 -2.85
N LYS A 42 -5.29 -18.22 -2.20
CA LYS A 42 -4.54 -17.82 -0.99
C LYS A 42 -3.61 -16.64 -1.28
N ARG A 43 -2.84 -16.69 -2.37
CA ARG A 43 -1.91 -15.61 -2.73
C ARG A 43 -2.64 -14.31 -3.06
N ARG A 44 -3.76 -14.38 -3.78
CA ARG A 44 -4.62 -13.23 -4.06
C ARG A 44 -5.09 -12.55 -2.78
N GLY A 45 -5.51 -13.34 -1.79
CA GLY A 45 -5.88 -12.84 -0.47
C GLY A 45 -4.72 -12.14 0.26
N VAL A 46 -3.52 -12.72 0.20
CA VAL A 46 -2.31 -12.13 0.79
C VAL A 46 -1.93 -10.81 0.10
N TYR A 47 -1.96 -10.74 -1.24
CA TYR A 47 -1.67 -9.52 -1.99
C TYR A 47 -2.67 -8.40 -1.70
N LYS A 48 -3.96 -8.72 -1.63
CA LYS A 48 -4.99 -7.75 -1.22
C LYS A 48 -4.75 -7.24 0.20
N ARG A 49 -4.47 -8.13 1.16
CA ARG A 49 -4.15 -7.73 2.55
C ARG A 49 -2.90 -6.88 2.65
N GLY A 50 -1.84 -7.21 1.90
CA GLY A 50 -0.61 -6.41 1.85
C GLY A 50 -0.85 -5.01 1.26
N SER A 51 -1.71 -4.91 0.24
CA SER A 51 -2.11 -3.63 -0.36
C SER A 51 -2.91 -2.77 0.63
N VAL A 52 -3.85 -3.39 1.36
CA VAL A 52 -4.60 -2.71 2.43
C VAL A 52 -3.67 -2.24 3.53
N ALA A 53 -2.69 -3.05 3.96
CA ALA A 53 -1.71 -2.64 4.95
C ALA A 53 -0.89 -1.41 4.49
N CYS A 54 -0.46 -1.36 3.23
CA CYS A 54 0.22 -0.18 2.69
C CYS A 54 -0.67 1.08 2.72
N LEU A 55 -1.96 0.95 2.39
CA LEU A 55 -2.90 2.08 2.45
C LEU A 55 -3.14 2.56 3.88
N VAL A 56 -3.26 1.65 4.85
CA VAL A 56 -3.41 1.99 6.27
C VAL A 56 -2.19 2.76 6.78
N VAL A 57 -0.98 2.30 6.43
CA VAL A 57 0.26 3.00 6.80
C VAL A 57 0.33 4.37 6.12
N ALA A 58 -0.07 4.48 4.85
CA ALA A 58 -0.13 5.76 4.16
C ALA A 58 -1.06 6.77 4.87
N VAL A 59 -2.26 6.32 5.28
CA VAL A 59 -3.21 7.15 6.03
C VAL A 59 -2.64 7.57 7.38
N ALA A 60 -1.96 6.68 8.09
CA ALA A 60 -1.30 7.01 9.35
C ALA A 60 -0.20 8.08 9.18
N PHE A 61 0.60 7.98 8.11
CA PHE A 61 1.58 9.00 7.76
C PHE A 61 0.93 10.34 7.45
N VAL A 62 -0.14 10.36 6.66
CA VAL A 62 -0.90 11.60 6.37
C VAL A 62 -1.48 12.20 7.65
N GLY A 63 -2.01 11.37 8.55
CA GLY A 63 -2.52 11.81 9.86
C GLY A 63 -1.43 12.45 10.73
N LEU A 64 -0.24 11.85 10.79
CA LEU A 64 0.92 12.41 11.50
C LEU A 64 1.36 13.75 10.89
N ILE A 65 1.33 13.86 9.56
CA ILE A 65 1.64 15.11 8.86
C ILE A 65 0.62 16.19 9.27
N ILE A 66 -0.68 15.91 9.20
CA ILE A 66 -1.74 16.86 9.61
C ILE A 66 -1.57 17.27 11.08
N ALA A 67 -1.33 16.31 11.98
CA ALA A 67 -1.11 16.59 13.40
C ALA A 67 0.13 17.45 13.66
N SER A 68 1.14 17.39 12.79
CA SER A 68 2.34 18.25 12.89
C SER A 68 2.12 19.69 12.43
N TYR A 69 1.03 19.95 11.69
CA TYR A 69 0.63 21.30 11.24
C TYR A 69 -0.43 21.95 12.15
N LEU A 70 -0.96 21.20 13.14
CA LEU A 70 -1.88 21.67 14.17
C LEU A 70 -1.11 22.16 15.40
#